data_AF-A0A9J9QFK4-F1
#
_entry.id   AF-A0A9J9QFK4-F1
#
_cell.length_a   1.000
_cell.length_b   1.000
_cell.length_c   1.000
_cell.angle_alpha   90.00
_cell.angle_beta   90.00
_cell.angle_gamma   90.00
#
_symmetry.space_group_name_H-M   'P 1'
#
loop_
_entity.id
_entity.type
_entity.pdbx_description
1 polymer ?
#
loop_
_entity_poly.entity_id
_entity_poly.type
_entity_poly.pdbx_seq_one_letter_code
_entity_poly.pdbx_strand_id
1 'polypeptide(L)'
;MGWLVTKYLITAAVVVAVSEAAKRSDRLGALLAALPLVTFLALVWLYVEKQPQEKIANHAWYTFWYVVPTLPMFLAFPWLLPRIGFGLTLLASAAITVVCFGLFALAVRPLGVELLP
;
A
#
# COMPACT_ATOMS: atom_id res chain seq x y z
N MET A 1 7.98 14.62 -22.28
CA MET A 1 6.70 14.83 -21.56
C MET A 1 5.57 13.90 -21.97
N GLY A 2 5.35 13.62 -23.26
CA GLY A 2 4.29 12.69 -23.70
C GLY A 2 4.29 11.33 -22.99
N TRP A 3 5.46 10.72 -22.77
CA TRP A 3 5.59 9.43 -22.06
C TRP A 3 5.06 9.46 -20.61
N LEU A 4 5.35 10.52 -19.85
CA LEU A 4 4.85 10.67 -18.47
C LEU A 4 3.34 10.90 -18.45
N VAL A 5 2.82 11.66 -19.41
CA VAL A 5 1.37 11.89 -19.55
C VAL A 5 0.65 10.57 -19.87
N THR A 6 1.19 9.76 -20.77
CA THR A 6 0.63 8.44 -21.09
C THR A 6 0.64 7.51 -19.87
N LYS A 7 1.75 7.46 -19.13
CA LYS A 7 1.84 6.68 -17.87
C LYS A 7 0.78 7.12 -16.87
N TYR A 8 0.62 8.42 -16.69
CA TYR A 8 -0.36 8.99 -15.78
C TYR A 8 -1.78 8.63 -16.19
N LEU A 9 -2.15 8.84 -17.46
CA LEU A 9 -3.49 8.57 -17.97
C LEU A 9 -3.86 7.08 -17.84
N ILE A 10 -2.95 6.16 -18.19
CA ILE A 10 -3.20 4.72 -18.06
C ILE A 10 -3.35 4.33 -16.60
N THR A 11 -2.44 4.79 -15.73
CA THR A 11 -2.48 4.47 -14.30
C THR A 11 -3.75 5.00 -13.65
N ALA A 12 -4.11 6.26 -13.93
CA ALA A 12 -5.33 6.86 -13.42
C ALA A 12 -6.58 6.15 -13.95
N ALA A 13 -6.64 5.81 -15.25
CA ALA A 13 -7.77 5.09 -15.82
C ALA A 13 -7.98 3.72 -15.16
N VAL A 14 -6.91 2.96 -14.94
CA VAL A 14 -6.99 1.65 -14.26
C VAL A 14 -7.46 1.81 -12.82
N VAL A 15 -6.87 2.74 -12.06
CA VAL A 15 -7.24 2.98 -10.65
C VAL A 15 -8.69 3.43 -10.53
N VAL A 16 -9.15 4.34 -11.39
CA VAL A 16 -10.54 4.82 -11.41
C VAL A 16 -11.48 3.69 -11.80
N ALA A 17 -11.19 2.92 -12.86
CA ALA A 17 -12.04 1.82 -13.29
C ALA A 17 -12.23 0.76 -12.19
N VAL A 18 -11.14 0.40 -11.50
CA VAL A 18 -11.20 -0.53 -10.36
C VAL A 18 -11.98 0.08 -9.19
N SER A 19 -11.77 1.35 -8.87
CA SER A 19 -12.46 2.03 -7.78
C SER A 19 -13.97 2.16 -8.03
N GLU A 20 -14.39 2.42 -9.27
CA GLU A 20 -15.81 2.44 -9.64
C GLU A 20 -16.40 1.03 -9.61
N ALA A 21 -15.66 0.00 -10.04
CA ALA A 21 -16.10 -1.39 -9.93
C ALA A 21 -16.29 -1.83 -8.46
N ALA A 22 -15.41 -1.36 -7.57
CA ALA A 22 -15.47 -1.60 -6.13
C ALA A 22 -16.75 -1.04 -5.47
N LYS A 23 -17.33 0.07 -5.96
CA LYS A 23 -18.55 0.68 -5.40
C LYS A 23 -19.80 -0.21 -5.52
N ARG A 24 -19.79 -1.22 -6.40
CA ARG A 24 -20.94 -2.13 -6.58
C ARG A 24 -21.09 -3.16 -5.45
N SER A 25 -20.03 -3.45 -4.70
CA SER A 25 -20.06 -4.44 -3.62
C SER A 25 -18.93 -4.18 -2.64
N ASP A 26 -19.27 -3.98 -1.36
CA ASP A 26 -18.28 -3.73 -0.30
C ASP A 26 -17.22 -4.84 -0.20
N ARG A 27 -17.61 -6.10 -0.45
CA ARG A 27 -16.67 -7.25 -0.46
C ARG A 27 -15.72 -7.20 -1.64
N LEU A 28 -16.23 -6.88 -2.84
CA LEU A 28 -15.37 -6.71 -4.01
C LEU A 28 -14.49 -5.48 -3.87
N GLY A 29 -15.00 -4.41 -3.26
CA GLY A 29 -14.22 -3.22 -2.97
C GLY A 29 -13.09 -3.48 -1.99
N ALA A 30 -13.36 -4.21 -0.91
CA ALA A 30 -12.31 -4.63 0.04
C ALA A 30 -11.26 -5.54 -0.63
N LEU A 31 -11.68 -6.48 -1.49
CA LEU A 31 -10.76 -7.34 -2.23
C LEU A 31 -9.88 -6.53 -3.19
N LEU A 32 -10.49 -5.65 -3.99
CA LEU A 32 -9.79 -4.81 -4.96
C LEU A 32 -8.85 -3.80 -4.27
N ALA A 33 -9.25 -3.27 -3.12
CA ALA A 33 -8.41 -2.38 -2.31
C ALA A 33 -7.23 -3.12 -1.64
N ALA A 34 -7.39 -4.41 -1.32
CA ALA A 34 -6.32 -5.25 -0.78
C ALA A 34 -5.30 -5.68 -1.85
N LEU A 35 -5.67 -5.65 -3.13
CA LEU A 35 -4.72 -5.93 -4.21
C LEU A 35 -3.70 -4.79 -4.32
N PRO A 36 -2.39 -5.09 -4.42
CA PRO A 36 -1.34 -4.09 -4.55
C PRO A 36 -1.27 -3.57 -6.00
N LEU A 37 -2.37 -3.04 -6.53
CA LEU A 37 -2.51 -2.64 -7.92
C LEU A 37 -1.51 -1.55 -8.33
N VAL A 38 -1.27 -0.61 -7.42
CA VAL A 38 -0.28 0.46 -7.63
C VAL A 38 1.12 -0.14 -7.74
N THR A 39 1.49 -1.06 -6.84
CA THR A 39 2.78 -1.76 -6.90
C THR A 39 2.88 -2.63 -8.15
N PHE A 40 1.81 -3.33 -8.53
CA PHE A 40 1.79 -4.12 -9.76
C PHE A 40 2.03 -3.26 -11.00
N LEU A 41 1.33 -2.12 -11.11
CA LEU A 41 1.56 -1.15 -12.19
C LEU A 41 2.99 -0.60 -12.16
N ALA A 42 3.53 -0.30 -10.98
CA ALA A 42 4.91 0.15 -10.83
C ALA A 42 5.91 -0.90 -11.34
N LEU A 43 5.71 -2.18 -11.02
CA LEU A 43 6.55 -3.29 -11.50
C LEU A 43 6.48 -3.44 -13.03
N VAL A 44 5.28 -3.32 -13.62
CA VAL A 44 5.11 -3.32 -15.09
C VAL A 44 5.90 -2.19 -15.73
N TRP A 45 5.84 -0.98 -15.15
CA TRP A 45 6.59 0.15 -15.67
C TRP A 45 8.11 -0.02 -15.52
N LEU A 46 8.59 -0.50 -14.37
CA LEU A 46 10.01 -0.79 -14.16
C LEU A 46 10.53 -1.82 -15.17
N TYR A 47 9.72 -2.83 -15.47
CA TYR A 47 10.05 -3.84 -16.49
C TYR A 47 10.10 -3.24 -17.90
N VAL A 48 9.08 -2.46 -18.29
CA VAL A 48 9.03 -1.78 -19.60
C VAL A 48 10.20 -0.81 -19.78
N GLU A 49 10.62 -0.15 -18.71
CA GLU A 49 11.79 0.74 -18.67
C GLU A 49 13.13 0.02 -18.59
N LYS A 50 13.14 -1.32 -18.70
CA LYS A 50 14.33 -2.18 -18.68
C LYS A 50 15.19 -1.95 -17.44
N GLN A 51 14.57 -1.70 -16.30
CA GLN A 51 15.28 -1.59 -15.03
C GLN A 51 15.90 -2.95 -14.65
N PRO A 52 17.01 -2.96 -13.90
CA PRO A 52 17.65 -4.20 -13.45
C PRO A 52 16.66 -5.10 -12.69
N GLN A 53 16.76 -6.42 -12.90
CA GLN A 53 15.91 -7.40 -12.21
C GLN A 53 15.99 -7.26 -10.69
N GLU A 54 17.18 -6.96 -10.17
CA GLU A 54 17.40 -6.70 -8.75
C GLU A 54 16.55 -5.54 -8.22
N LYS A 55 16.41 -4.45 -8.99
CA LYS A 55 15.59 -3.30 -8.60
C LYS A 55 14.11 -3.64 -8.56
N ILE A 56 13.64 -4.46 -9.51
CA ILE A 56 12.26 -4.96 -9.57
C ILE A 56 12.00 -5.87 -8.36
N ALA A 57 12.91 -6.79 -8.06
CA ALA A 57 12.82 -7.71 -6.93
C ALA A 57 12.83 -6.95 -5.59
N ASN A 58 13.74 -5.99 -5.42
CA ASN A 58 13.83 -5.16 -4.22
C ASN A 58 12.55 -4.35 -4.01
N HIS A 59 11.95 -3.81 -5.07
CA HIS A 59 10.68 -3.08 -4.94
C HIS A 59 9.56 -3.96 -4.37
N ALA A 60 9.45 -5.21 -4.83
CA ALA A 60 8.50 -6.17 -4.28
C ALA A 60 8.84 -6.58 -2.83
N TRP A 61 10.13 -6.83 -2.54
CA TRP A 61 10.62 -7.21 -1.22
C TRP A 61 10.33 -6.15 -0.16
N TYR A 62 10.72 -4.90 -0.42
CA TYR A 62 10.46 -3.81 0.52
C TYR A 62 8.97 -3.54 0.67
N THR A 63 8.20 -3.59 -0.42
CA THR A 63 6.73 -3.41 -0.33
C THR A 63 6.09 -4.46 0.59
N PHE A 64 6.52 -5.74 0.49
CA PHE A 64 6.04 -6.78 1.38
C PHE A 64 6.29 -6.44 2.86
N TRP A 65 7.53 -6.09 3.21
CA TRP A 65 7.89 -5.76 4.60
C TRP A 65 7.21 -4.48 5.11
N TYR A 66 6.94 -3.51 4.24
CA TYR A 66 6.20 -2.30 4.62
C TYR A 66 4.70 -2.53 4.81
N VAL A 67 4.09 -3.52 4.14
CA VAL A 67 2.67 -3.83 4.32
C VAL A 67 2.41 -4.49 5.68
N VAL A 68 3.27 -5.39 6.14
CA VAL A 68 3.11 -6.13 7.42
C VAL A 68 2.76 -5.22 8.61
N PRO A 69 3.51 -4.14 8.93
CA PRO A 69 3.20 -3.26 10.05
C PRO A 69 1.94 -2.41 9.86
N THR A 70 1.36 -2.35 8.66
CA THR A 70 0.10 -1.62 8.39
C THR A 70 -1.15 -2.47 8.64
N LEU A 71 -1.02 -3.81 8.69
CA LEU A 71 -2.14 -4.72 8.90
C LEU A 71 -2.92 -4.50 10.21
N PRO A 72 -2.29 -4.19 11.36
CA PRO A 72 -3.03 -3.95 12.61
C PRO A 72 -4.06 -2.82 12.50
N MET A 73 -3.81 -1.81 11.66
CA MET A 73 -4.72 -0.71 11.42
C MET A 73 -6.06 -1.18 10.85
N PHE A 74 -6.04 -2.16 9.93
CA PHE A 74 -7.27 -2.71 9.31
C PHE A 74 -8.19 -3.39 10.32
N LEU A 75 -7.65 -3.88 11.45
CA LEU A 75 -8.44 -4.43 12.55
C LEU A 75 -8.85 -3.36 13.55
N ALA A 76 -7.96 -2.41 13.86
CA ALA A 76 -8.22 -1.34 14.82
C ALA A 76 -9.29 -0.35 14.32
N PHE A 77 -9.26 0.02 13.03
CA PHE A 77 -10.16 1.00 12.43
C PHE A 77 -11.65 0.64 12.58
N PRO A 78 -12.14 -0.54 12.16
CA PRO A 78 -13.55 -0.90 12.30
C PRO A 78 -14.00 -1.02 13.77
N TRP A 79 -13.07 -1.30 14.68
CA TRP A 79 -13.37 -1.40 16.12
C TRP A 79 -13.45 -0.04 16.82
N LEU A 80 -12.61 0.93 16.41
CA LEU A 80 -12.57 2.29 16.93
C LEU A 80 -13.67 3.18 16.33
N LEU A 81 -14.00 2.99 15.04
CA LEU A 81 -14.96 3.80 14.30
C LEU A 81 -16.29 4.05 15.03
N PRO A 82 -16.99 3.02 15.55
CA PRO A 82 -18.25 3.22 16.26
C PRO A 82 -18.10 3.85 17.66
N ARG A 83 -16.89 3.93 18.22
CA ARG A 83 -16.64 4.38 19.61
C ARG A 83 -16.26 5.85 19.70
N ILE A 84 -15.41 6.31 18.80
CA ILE A 84 -14.80 7.65 18.88
C ILE A 84 -15.08 8.51 17.63
N GLY A 85 -15.83 7.99 16.66
CA GLY A 85 -16.17 8.67 15.41
C GLY A 85 -15.01 8.67 14.40
N PHE A 86 -15.32 9.07 13.17
CA PHE A 86 -14.42 8.93 12.02
C PHE A 86 -13.09 9.68 12.17
N GLY A 87 -13.14 10.97 12.52
CA GLY A 87 -11.93 11.81 12.59
C GLY A 87 -10.91 11.33 13.64
N LEU A 88 -11.39 11.03 14.85
CA LEU A 88 -10.51 10.50 15.90
C LEU A 88 -10.02 9.08 15.59
N THR A 89 -10.86 8.25 14.95
CA THR A 89 -10.45 6.91 14.50
C THR A 89 -9.35 6.97 13.46
N LEU A 90 -9.42 7.93 12.53
CA LEU A 90 -8.38 8.13 11.52
C LEU A 90 -7.04 8.54 12.17
N LEU A 91 -7.07 9.49 13.10
CA LEU A 91 -5.87 9.90 13.86
C LEU A 91 -5.29 8.75 14.68
N ALA A 92 -6.13 7.99 15.39
CA ALA A 92 -5.70 6.83 16.16
C ALA A 92 -5.09 5.74 15.27
N SER A 93 -5.70 5.47 14.11
CA SER A 93 -5.23 4.50 13.13
C SER A 93 -3.88 4.90 12.51
N ALA A 94 -3.70 6.19 12.21
CA ALA A 94 -2.41 6.73 11.77
C ALA A 94 -1.34 6.58 12.85
N ALA A 95 -1.64 6.94 14.10
CA ALA A 95 -0.72 6.78 15.22
C ALA A 95 -0.31 5.31 15.45
N ILE A 96 -1.29 4.39 15.42
CA ILE A 96 -1.04 2.94 15.49
C ILE A 96 -0.08 2.51 14.38
N THR A 97 -0.32 2.94 13.15
CA THR A 97 0.53 2.58 12.00
C THR A 97 1.97 3.05 12.19
N VAL A 98 2.18 4.30 12.63
CA VAL A 98 3.52 4.84 12.89
C VAL A 98 4.24 4.07 13.99
N VAL A 99 3.54 3.78 15.10
CA VAL A 99 4.12 3.03 16.22
C VAL A 99 4.44 1.58 15.80
N CYS A 100 3.50 0.89 15.14
CA CYS A 100 3.71 -0.46 14.62
C CYS A 100 4.88 -0.50 13.64
N PHE A 101 4.98 0.48 12.74
CA PHE A 101 6.10 0.56 11.79
C PHE A 101 7.44 0.73 12.52
N GLY A 102 7.52 1.67 13.46
CA GLY A 102 8.75 1.90 14.24
C GLY A 102 9.19 0.64 15.01
N LEU A 103 8.26 0.01 15.74
CA LEU A 103 8.54 -1.22 16.47
C LEU A 103 8.94 -2.37 15.54
N PHE A 104 8.25 -2.52 14.41
CA PHE A 104 8.53 -3.57 13.46
C PHE A 104 9.90 -3.37 12.80
N ALA A 105 10.22 -2.16 12.35
CA ALA A 105 11.51 -1.82 11.78
C ALA A 105 12.67 -2.10 12.76
N LEU A 106 12.48 -1.80 14.05
CA LEU A 106 13.45 -2.16 15.09
C LEU A 106 13.55 -3.67 15.29
N ALA A 107 12.45 -4.40 15.19
CA ALA A 107 12.40 -5.86 15.37
C ALA A 107 13.02 -6.65 14.21
N VAL A 108 12.89 -6.17 12.96
CA VAL A 108 13.48 -6.84 11.79
C VAL A 108 14.92 -6.38 11.47
N ARG A 109 15.39 -5.28 12.06
CA ARG A 109 16.78 -4.83 11.91
C ARG A 109 17.83 -5.90 12.30
N PRO A 110 17.69 -6.65 13.42
CA PRO A 110 18.59 -7.76 13.76
C PRO A 110 18.59 -8.91 12.76
N LEU A 111 17.52 -9.04 11.96
CA LEU A 111 17.39 -10.06 10.91
C LEU A 111 18.03 -9.63 9.59
N GLY A 112 18.69 -8.47 9.54
CA GLY A 112 19.36 -7.94 8.35
C GLY A 112 18.42 -7.24 7.36
N VAL A 113 17.17 -6.95 7.75
CA VAL A 113 16.23 -6.17 6.93
C VAL A 113 16.24 -4.71 7.40
N GLU A 114 16.88 -3.83 6.64
CA GLU A 114 16.89 -2.40 6.91
C GLU A 114 15.68 -1.73 6.23
N LEU A 115 14.68 -1.40 7.06
CA LEU A 115 13.45 -0.71 6.63
C LEU A 115 13.50 0.82 6.86
N LEU A 116 14.49 1.28 7.63
CA LEU A 116 14.73 2.70 7.87
C LEU A 116 16.00 3.11 7.12
N PRO A 117 15.96 4.22 6.35
CA PRO A 117 17.15 4.77 5.71
C PRO A 117 18.14 5.40 6.70
#